data_AF-A0A421B738-F1
#
_entry.id   AF-A0A421B738-F1
#
_cell.length_a   1.000
_cell.length_b   1.000
_cell.length_c   1.000
_cell.angle_alpha   90.00
_cell.angle_beta   90.00
_cell.angle_gamma   90.00
#
_symmetry.space_group_name_H-M   'P 1'
#
loop_
_entity.id
_entity.type
_entity.pdbx_description
1 polymer ?
#
loop_
_entity_poly.entity_id
_entity_poly.type
_entity_poly.pdbx_seq_one_letter_code
_entity_poly.pdbx_strand_id
1 'polypeptide(L)'
;MGKARRNKRDGRGQAAKARVSSAIKSDVSNERDAADAALARLCRRAGAARQSLAEAYALGYGSLVIHQIEDTTPDWIHDTNPLDLIILGMTFGKNFRNGYEFSNTRAAWLQQLRSTTHWSDIEKFVSVAMDLSRDTGLALDSGELLYTLANHLEDAGLNRRRLPASLRPEALLANARFACGPSTDFELPEATAESVLLAEEYLADLSADIDLPDSYATTLRDALWLFDRAGAPTDTDPMVLLVVLYTGVAAYQVDDLLDLVEPAEAWALSFDYSSPLSRVLDTILVASAESLTTVDTLARLLTLPEFLEPVDMATRSWNRSPGPEMTEIALSLGYTRAIFTDYKTVALSPIMAAQLRRAKDSFEHPPAPGDLIFGVDPELAKQGTVNALHSFEVHPAIISAFETEDLLPASLDSFHTAGDRRAWQEAVDRYVSTNPDTEVPDLDAEFGKMKALSNILLVRSIVDDPELATEVITLIDDATASTTDELVDLADFLEAQASHLDEFGKTAETRAQTIEMARSWGGEVLVRRVLRWMDGEPTIHLGTDPVALLVAAAVWIGSMTSDEH
;
A
#
# COMPACT_ATOMS: atom_id res chain seq x y z
N MET A 1 -5.68 -77.29 4.62
CA MET A 1 -5.12 -76.32 3.66
C MET A 1 -6.25 -75.61 2.93
N GLY A 2 -6.13 -74.29 2.75
CA GLY A 2 -6.73 -73.52 1.64
C GLY A 2 -8.17 -73.02 1.78
N LYS A 3 -8.35 -71.80 2.33
CA LYS A 3 -9.54 -70.95 2.14
C LYS A 3 -9.24 -69.88 1.09
N ALA A 4 -10.20 -69.62 0.19
CA ALA A 4 -10.28 -68.38 -0.58
C ALA A 4 -11.75 -67.95 -0.71
N ARG A 5 -12.06 -66.72 -0.28
CA ARG A 5 -13.32 -66.02 -0.58
C ARG A 5 -12.97 -64.59 -1.01
N ARG A 6 -13.61 -64.18 -2.11
CA ARG A 6 -13.34 -63.02 -2.96
C ARG A 6 -14.07 -61.79 -2.41
N ASN A 7 -13.35 -60.69 -2.13
CA ASN A 7 -13.91 -59.41 -1.72
C ASN A 7 -14.32 -58.55 -2.93
N LYS A 8 -15.49 -57.93 -2.83
CA LYS A 8 -16.06 -56.96 -3.77
C LYS A 8 -16.53 -55.75 -2.97
N ARG A 9 -15.66 -54.75 -2.81
CA ARG A 9 -15.98 -53.36 -2.40
C ARG A 9 -14.68 -52.57 -2.43
N ASP A 10 -14.49 -51.77 -3.47
CA ASP A 10 -13.58 -50.60 -3.54
C ASP A 10 -13.75 -49.96 -4.93
N GLY A 11 -14.77 -49.11 -5.10
CA GLY A 11 -15.04 -48.49 -6.40
C GLY A 11 -15.86 -47.20 -6.38
N ARG A 12 -16.31 -46.73 -5.22
CA ARG A 12 -17.11 -45.48 -5.11
C ARG A 12 -16.32 -44.28 -4.57
N GLY A 13 -15.23 -44.48 -3.83
CA GLY A 13 -14.38 -43.39 -3.34
C GLY A 13 -13.35 -42.88 -4.37
N GLN A 14 -12.79 -43.78 -5.21
CA GLN A 14 -11.83 -43.40 -6.25
C GLN A 14 -12.47 -42.69 -7.45
N ALA A 15 -13.73 -42.98 -7.78
CA ALA A 15 -14.44 -42.30 -8.86
C ALA A 15 -14.84 -40.85 -8.51
N ALA A 16 -15.05 -40.54 -7.23
CA ALA A 16 -15.33 -39.19 -6.75
C ALA A 16 -14.05 -38.34 -6.66
N LYS A 17 -12.95 -38.88 -6.11
CA LYS A 17 -11.63 -38.22 -6.14
C LYS A 17 -11.13 -38.01 -7.58
N ALA A 18 -11.26 -39.01 -8.47
CA ALA A 18 -10.87 -38.86 -9.87
C ALA A 18 -11.74 -37.84 -10.64
N ARG A 19 -13.02 -37.67 -10.29
CA ARG A 19 -13.91 -36.66 -10.89
C ARG A 19 -13.61 -35.24 -10.42
N VAL A 20 -13.29 -35.04 -9.14
CA VAL A 20 -12.87 -33.71 -8.64
C VAL A 20 -11.50 -33.34 -9.19
N SER A 21 -10.55 -34.29 -9.22
CA SER A 21 -9.24 -34.08 -9.85
C SER A 21 -9.32 -33.89 -11.37
N SER A 22 -10.27 -34.51 -12.07
CA SER A 22 -10.45 -34.28 -13.51
C SER A 22 -11.25 -33.01 -13.80
N ALA A 23 -12.15 -32.58 -12.91
CA ALA A 23 -12.90 -31.33 -13.05
C ALA A 23 -12.00 -30.10 -12.86
N ILE A 24 -11.15 -30.12 -11.82
CA ILE A 24 -10.14 -29.06 -11.59
C ILE A 24 -9.13 -29.03 -12.74
N LYS A 25 -8.68 -30.19 -13.23
CA LYS A 25 -7.80 -30.25 -14.40
C LYS A 25 -8.49 -29.81 -15.70
N SER A 26 -9.80 -30.04 -15.86
CA SER A 26 -10.54 -29.59 -17.04
C SER A 26 -10.83 -28.09 -17.02
N ASP A 27 -11.09 -27.50 -15.84
CA ASP A 27 -11.27 -26.04 -15.73
C ASP A 27 -9.96 -25.29 -16.00
N VAL A 28 -8.86 -25.70 -15.37
CA VAL A 28 -7.53 -25.10 -15.60
C VAL A 28 -7.05 -25.29 -17.05
N SER A 29 -7.35 -26.45 -17.67
CA SER A 29 -7.06 -26.66 -19.10
C SER A 29 -7.90 -25.76 -20.00
N ASN A 30 -9.17 -25.52 -19.67
CA ASN A 30 -10.06 -24.67 -20.47
C ASN A 30 -9.66 -23.19 -20.36
N GLU A 31 -9.28 -22.71 -19.18
CA GLU A 31 -8.82 -21.33 -18.99
C GLU A 31 -7.52 -21.06 -19.73
N ARG A 32 -6.58 -22.00 -19.72
CA ARG A 32 -5.33 -21.86 -20.47
C ARG A 32 -5.56 -21.85 -21.98
N ASP A 33 -6.41 -22.73 -22.49
CA ASP A 33 -6.76 -22.75 -23.91
C ASP A 33 -7.48 -21.46 -24.34
N ALA A 34 -8.32 -20.90 -23.46
CA ALA A 34 -9.01 -19.63 -23.69
C ALA A 34 -8.02 -18.44 -23.74
N ALA A 35 -7.08 -18.39 -22.79
CA ALA A 35 -6.02 -17.39 -22.74
C ALA A 35 -5.12 -17.42 -23.98
N ASP A 36 -4.69 -18.61 -24.42
CA ASP A 36 -3.92 -18.81 -25.65
C ASP A 36 -4.67 -18.26 -26.87
N ALA A 37 -5.95 -18.61 -26.97
CA ALA A 37 -6.80 -18.15 -28.06
C ALA A 37 -7.00 -16.64 -28.02
N ALA A 38 -7.11 -16.04 -26.83
CA ALA A 38 -7.25 -14.59 -26.64
C ALA A 38 -5.96 -13.85 -27.04
N LEU A 39 -4.80 -14.25 -26.52
CA LEU A 39 -3.49 -13.68 -26.88
C LEU A 39 -3.27 -13.73 -28.40
N ALA A 40 -3.50 -14.89 -29.03
CA ALA A 40 -3.35 -15.03 -30.48
C ALA A 40 -4.32 -14.14 -31.27
N ARG A 41 -5.53 -13.88 -30.77
CA ARG A 41 -6.47 -12.94 -31.41
C ARG A 41 -6.02 -11.49 -31.24
N LEU A 42 -5.65 -11.10 -30.03
CA LEU A 42 -5.24 -9.74 -29.68
C LEU A 42 -3.97 -9.34 -30.44
N CYS A 43 -2.94 -10.19 -30.46
CA CYS A 43 -1.70 -9.94 -31.22
C CYS A 43 -1.96 -9.78 -32.72
N ARG A 44 -2.87 -10.56 -33.32
CA ARG A 44 -3.22 -10.43 -34.75
C ARG A 44 -3.98 -9.15 -35.08
N ARG A 45 -4.73 -8.59 -34.12
CA ARG A 45 -5.49 -7.34 -34.31
C ARG A 45 -4.67 -6.10 -34.00
N ALA A 46 -3.61 -6.25 -33.21
CA ALA A 46 -2.72 -5.17 -32.85
C ALA A 46 -2.08 -4.58 -34.12
N GLY A 47 -2.43 -3.34 -34.43
CA GLY A 47 -1.90 -2.61 -35.58
C GLY A 47 -1.05 -1.43 -35.13
N ALA A 48 0.02 -1.14 -35.87
CA ALA A 48 1.02 -0.14 -35.50
C ALA A 48 0.48 1.29 -35.27
N ALA A 49 -0.71 1.63 -35.77
CA ALA A 49 -1.25 2.99 -35.71
C ALA A 49 -2.35 3.22 -34.66
N ARG A 50 -3.03 2.16 -34.18
CA ARG A 50 -4.15 2.28 -33.23
C ARG A 50 -4.27 0.97 -32.43
N GLN A 51 -3.75 0.97 -31.21
CA GLN A 51 -3.82 -0.16 -30.28
C GLN A 51 -4.79 0.15 -29.14
N SER A 52 -5.58 -0.83 -28.76
CA SER A 52 -6.34 -0.85 -27.51
C SER A 52 -5.47 -1.33 -26.35
N LEU A 53 -5.93 -1.15 -25.09
CA LEU A 53 -5.18 -1.63 -23.92
C LEU A 53 -4.99 -3.15 -23.95
N ALA A 54 -6.02 -3.91 -24.35
CA ALA A 54 -5.92 -5.37 -24.47
C ALA A 54 -4.93 -5.81 -25.58
N GLU A 55 -4.91 -5.11 -26.71
CA GLU A 55 -3.95 -5.37 -27.78
C GLU A 55 -2.51 -5.03 -27.35
N ALA A 56 -2.33 -3.91 -26.63
CA ALA A 56 -1.03 -3.54 -26.05
C ALA A 56 -0.57 -4.57 -25.02
N TYR A 57 -1.43 -4.95 -24.08
CA TYR A 57 -1.14 -5.99 -23.10
C TYR A 57 -0.64 -7.29 -23.75
N ALA A 58 -1.34 -7.79 -24.77
CA ALA A 58 -0.95 -9.01 -25.46
C ALA A 58 0.41 -8.90 -26.18
N LEU A 59 0.71 -7.73 -26.77
CA LEU A 59 2.02 -7.48 -27.37
C LEU A 59 3.13 -7.38 -26.32
N GLY A 60 2.87 -6.75 -25.17
CA GLY A 60 3.84 -6.66 -24.09
C GLY A 60 4.13 -8.02 -23.47
N TYR A 61 3.10 -8.84 -23.25
CA TYR A 61 3.28 -10.24 -22.85
C TYR A 61 4.13 -11.02 -23.87
N GLY A 62 3.87 -10.82 -25.18
CA GLY A 62 4.72 -11.37 -26.23
C GLY A 62 6.17 -10.90 -26.16
N SER A 63 6.40 -9.61 -25.86
CA SER A 63 7.73 -9.03 -25.67
C SER A 63 8.47 -9.68 -24.50
N LEU A 64 7.79 -9.86 -23.36
CA LEU A 64 8.31 -10.55 -22.19
C LEU A 64 8.79 -11.97 -22.55
N VAL A 65 7.97 -12.74 -23.27
CA VAL A 65 8.32 -14.10 -23.73
C VAL A 65 9.53 -14.09 -24.66
N ILE A 66 9.65 -13.11 -25.57
CA ILE A 66 10.81 -12.99 -26.46
C ILE A 66 12.09 -12.75 -25.66
N HIS A 67 12.08 -11.81 -24.73
CA HIS A 67 13.24 -11.53 -23.88
C HIS A 67 13.68 -12.77 -23.09
N GLN A 68 12.73 -13.53 -22.55
CA GLN A 68 13.00 -14.77 -21.82
C GLN A 68 13.61 -15.87 -22.70
N ILE A 69 13.17 -15.99 -23.96
CA ILE A 69 13.69 -16.99 -24.90
C ILE A 69 15.10 -16.62 -25.39
N GLU A 70 15.35 -15.33 -25.63
CA GLU A 70 16.61 -14.86 -26.20
C GLU A 70 17.75 -14.75 -25.18
N ASP A 71 17.48 -14.96 -23.89
CA ASP A 71 18.44 -14.78 -22.77
C ASP A 71 19.07 -13.36 -22.77
N THR A 72 18.31 -12.39 -23.27
CA THR A 72 18.66 -10.96 -23.32
C THR A 72 17.79 -10.14 -22.37
N THR A 73 17.18 -10.80 -21.37
CA THR A 73 16.24 -10.16 -20.44
C THR A 73 17.01 -9.22 -19.52
N PRO A 74 16.75 -7.90 -19.57
CA PRO A 74 17.22 -6.99 -18.53
C PRO A 74 16.65 -7.40 -17.17
N ASP A 75 17.43 -7.28 -16.10
CA ASP A 75 17.07 -7.78 -14.76
C ASP A 75 15.69 -7.28 -14.28
N TRP A 76 15.35 -6.03 -14.59
CA TRP A 76 14.09 -5.39 -14.20
C TRP A 76 12.83 -5.94 -14.90
N ILE A 77 12.96 -6.70 -16.00
CA ILE A 77 11.80 -7.25 -16.71
C ILE A 77 11.09 -8.32 -15.88
N HIS A 78 11.80 -8.99 -14.97
CA HIS A 78 11.23 -10.01 -14.09
C HIS A 78 10.25 -9.44 -13.06
N ASP A 79 10.37 -8.15 -12.74
CA ASP A 79 9.53 -7.45 -11.77
C ASP A 79 8.27 -6.82 -12.40
N THR A 80 7.98 -7.15 -13.67
CA THR A 80 6.88 -6.52 -14.42
C THR A 80 5.51 -7.01 -13.97
N ASN A 81 4.59 -6.07 -13.79
CA ASN A 81 3.20 -6.33 -13.46
C ASN A 81 2.28 -6.18 -14.70
N PRO A 82 0.96 -6.45 -14.59
CA PRO A 82 0.04 -6.32 -15.71
C PRO A 82 0.04 -4.95 -16.40
N LEU A 83 0.18 -3.87 -15.64
CA LEU A 83 0.19 -2.50 -16.16
C LEU A 83 1.48 -2.23 -16.96
N ASP A 84 2.60 -2.86 -16.58
CA ASP A 84 3.87 -2.77 -17.29
C ASP A 84 3.82 -3.43 -18.66
N LEU A 85 3.09 -4.54 -18.78
CA LEU A 85 2.87 -5.20 -20.06
C LEU A 85 2.12 -4.30 -21.05
N ILE A 86 1.26 -3.40 -20.57
CA ILE A 86 0.63 -2.42 -21.45
C ILE A 86 1.69 -1.48 -22.04
N ILE A 87 2.58 -0.92 -21.22
CA ILE A 87 3.65 -0.02 -21.69
C ILE A 87 4.56 -0.75 -22.67
N LEU A 88 5.04 -1.94 -22.30
CA LEU A 88 5.93 -2.75 -23.16
C LEU A 88 5.30 -3.00 -24.53
N GLY A 89 4.01 -3.31 -24.59
CA GLY A 89 3.32 -3.50 -25.86
C GLY A 89 3.06 -2.21 -26.63
N MET A 90 2.84 -1.09 -25.94
CA MET A 90 2.70 0.22 -26.57
C MET A 90 4.03 0.76 -27.11
N THR A 91 5.16 0.37 -26.53
CA THR A 91 6.51 0.71 -26.98
C THR A 91 7.22 -0.49 -27.59
N PHE A 92 6.47 -1.45 -28.14
CA PHE A 92 7.01 -2.71 -28.63
C PHE A 92 8.18 -2.48 -29.61
N GLY A 93 9.34 -3.06 -29.29
CA GLY A 93 10.58 -2.89 -30.04
C GLY A 93 11.46 -1.71 -29.63
N LYS A 94 11.04 -0.89 -28.65
CA LYS A 94 11.90 0.11 -28.00
C LYS A 94 12.82 -0.59 -26.99
N ASN A 95 14.11 -0.30 -27.07
CA ASN A 95 15.08 -0.66 -26.03
C ASN A 95 15.14 0.45 -24.99
N PHE A 96 14.78 0.15 -23.76
CA PHE A 96 15.01 1.03 -22.61
C PHE A 96 16.44 0.81 -22.10
N ARG A 97 17.11 1.89 -21.67
CA ARG A 97 18.49 1.81 -21.16
C ARG A 97 18.58 0.96 -19.88
N ASN A 98 17.63 1.16 -18.98
CA ASN A 98 17.54 0.51 -17.68
C ASN A 98 16.08 0.51 -17.19
N GLY A 99 15.83 -0.10 -16.03
CA GLY A 99 14.50 -0.13 -15.41
C GLY A 99 13.98 1.25 -15.04
N TYR A 100 14.87 2.20 -14.72
CA TYR A 100 14.47 3.55 -14.37
C TYR A 100 13.89 4.32 -15.55
N GLU A 101 14.46 4.19 -16.76
CA GLU A 101 13.88 4.80 -17.97
C GLU A 101 12.47 4.24 -18.22
N PHE A 102 12.28 2.94 -18.01
CA PHE A 102 10.98 2.29 -18.15
C PHE A 102 9.97 2.80 -17.11
N SER A 103 10.33 2.79 -15.82
CA SER A 103 9.48 3.27 -14.71
C SER A 103 9.09 4.74 -14.89
N ASN A 104 10.04 5.62 -15.22
CA ASN A 104 9.76 7.03 -15.50
C ASN A 104 8.86 7.21 -16.73
N THR A 105 9.07 6.43 -17.79
CA THR A 105 8.20 6.44 -18.98
C THR A 105 6.77 6.08 -18.61
N ARG A 106 6.58 5.02 -17.81
CA ARG A 106 5.25 4.59 -17.34
C ARG A 106 4.58 5.66 -16.49
N ALA A 107 5.26 6.13 -15.44
CA ALA A 107 4.72 7.09 -14.49
C ALA A 107 4.24 8.37 -15.21
N ALA A 108 5.11 8.93 -16.07
CA ALA A 108 4.78 10.12 -16.84
C ALA A 108 3.61 9.88 -17.82
N TRP A 109 3.56 8.70 -18.47
CA TRP A 109 2.46 8.36 -19.36
C TRP A 109 1.12 8.27 -18.62
N LEU A 110 1.10 7.59 -17.47
CA LEU A 110 -0.10 7.47 -16.64
C LEU A 110 -0.58 8.83 -16.14
N GLN A 111 0.34 9.70 -15.67
CA GLN A 111 0.01 11.05 -15.23
C GLN A 111 -0.67 11.86 -16.34
N GLN A 112 -0.15 11.81 -17.57
CA GLN A 112 -0.77 12.48 -18.71
C GLN A 112 -2.14 11.89 -19.04
N LEU A 113 -2.29 10.56 -18.98
CA LEU A 113 -3.56 9.89 -19.24
C LEU A 113 -4.66 10.21 -18.23
N ARG A 114 -4.33 10.49 -16.95
CA ARG A 114 -5.31 10.84 -15.89
C ARG A 114 -6.26 11.98 -16.31
N SER A 115 -5.78 12.92 -17.11
CA SER A 115 -6.57 14.06 -17.61
C SER A 115 -7.46 13.74 -18.82
N THR A 116 -7.43 12.50 -19.32
CA THR A 116 -8.09 12.10 -20.57
C THR A 116 -9.25 11.12 -20.32
N THR A 117 -10.13 10.97 -21.32
CA THR A 117 -11.21 9.98 -21.28
C THR A 117 -10.73 8.52 -21.27
N HIS A 118 -9.43 8.28 -21.48
CA HIS A 118 -8.85 6.93 -21.49
C HIS A 118 -8.45 6.45 -20.09
N TRP A 119 -8.40 7.35 -19.10
CA TRP A 119 -8.10 6.97 -17.71
C TRP A 119 -9.09 5.92 -17.17
N SER A 120 -10.38 6.05 -17.50
CA SER A 120 -11.40 5.06 -17.11
C SER A 120 -11.10 3.64 -17.61
N ASP A 121 -10.39 3.51 -18.74
CA ASP A 121 -10.01 2.20 -19.26
C ASP A 121 -8.80 1.62 -18.52
N ILE A 122 -7.92 2.46 -17.98
CA ILE A 122 -6.82 2.07 -17.08
C ILE A 122 -7.39 1.59 -15.74
N GLU A 123 -8.30 2.37 -15.14
CA GLU A 123 -8.99 1.98 -13.91
C GLU A 123 -9.69 0.64 -14.07
N LYS A 124 -10.44 0.48 -15.17
CA LYS A 124 -11.10 -0.78 -15.50
C LYS A 124 -10.12 -1.93 -15.69
N PHE A 125 -8.98 -1.69 -16.35
CA PHE A 125 -7.93 -2.70 -16.51
C PHE A 125 -7.41 -3.16 -15.14
N VAL A 126 -7.09 -2.22 -14.24
CA VAL A 126 -6.62 -2.52 -12.89
C VAL A 126 -7.69 -3.32 -12.14
N SER A 127 -8.96 -2.92 -12.16
CA SER A 127 -10.05 -3.68 -11.54
C SER A 127 -10.11 -5.13 -12.02
N VAL A 128 -10.00 -5.37 -13.34
CA VAL A 128 -10.04 -6.74 -13.88
C VAL A 128 -8.87 -7.58 -13.38
N ALA A 129 -7.66 -7.02 -13.34
CA ALA A 129 -6.49 -7.73 -12.82
C ALA A 129 -6.60 -8.01 -11.32
N MET A 130 -7.10 -7.04 -10.54
CA MET A 130 -7.34 -7.16 -9.10
C MET A 130 -8.41 -8.21 -8.78
N ASP A 131 -9.52 -8.19 -9.50
CA ASP A 131 -10.60 -9.17 -9.34
C ASP A 131 -10.09 -10.58 -9.69
N LEU A 132 -9.33 -10.72 -10.79
CA LEU A 132 -8.74 -12.00 -11.18
C LEU A 132 -7.75 -12.52 -10.11
N SER A 133 -6.89 -11.65 -9.59
CA SER A 133 -5.96 -11.99 -8.50
C SER A 133 -6.70 -12.44 -7.25
N ARG A 134 -7.74 -11.71 -6.83
CA ARG A 134 -8.58 -12.08 -5.68
C ARG A 134 -9.25 -13.43 -5.89
N ASP A 135 -9.84 -13.65 -7.05
CA ASP A 135 -10.67 -14.82 -7.32
C ASP A 135 -9.82 -16.09 -7.49
N THR A 136 -8.61 -15.97 -8.04
CA THR A 136 -7.67 -17.09 -8.24
C THR A 136 -6.69 -17.30 -7.09
N GLY A 137 -6.45 -16.25 -6.29
CA GLY A 137 -5.39 -16.22 -5.27
C GLY A 137 -3.98 -16.08 -5.83
N LEU A 138 -3.84 -15.83 -7.14
CA LEU A 138 -2.54 -15.65 -7.79
C LEU A 138 -2.02 -14.22 -7.59
N ALA A 139 -0.70 -14.10 -7.46
CA ALA A 139 -0.03 -12.80 -7.42
C ALA A 139 -0.12 -12.08 -8.79
N LEU A 140 -0.20 -10.76 -8.76
CA LEU A 140 -0.39 -9.90 -9.94
C LEU A 140 0.73 -10.04 -10.98
N ASP A 141 1.96 -10.26 -10.50
CA ASP A 141 3.18 -10.47 -11.29
C ASP A 141 3.42 -11.96 -11.61
N SER A 142 2.58 -12.88 -11.13
CA SER A 142 2.76 -14.29 -11.43
C SER A 142 2.51 -14.57 -12.92
N GLY A 143 3.39 -15.34 -13.55
CA GLY A 143 3.26 -15.69 -14.97
C GLY A 143 1.91 -16.33 -15.32
N GLU A 144 1.29 -17.05 -14.40
CA GLU A 144 -0.03 -17.64 -14.59
C GLU A 144 -1.16 -16.59 -14.60
N LEU A 145 -1.11 -15.59 -13.70
CA LEU A 145 -2.07 -14.47 -13.74
C LEU A 145 -1.86 -13.63 -15.00
N LEU A 146 -0.60 -13.27 -15.31
CA LEU A 146 -0.27 -12.50 -16.51
C LEU A 146 -0.78 -13.20 -17.78
N TYR A 147 -0.63 -14.51 -17.86
CA TYR A 147 -1.10 -15.29 -18.99
C TYR A 147 -2.63 -15.32 -19.09
N THR A 148 -3.32 -15.65 -17.99
CA THR A 148 -4.79 -15.83 -17.96
C THR A 148 -5.56 -14.51 -18.13
N LEU A 149 -5.01 -13.39 -17.64
CA LEU A 149 -5.62 -12.07 -17.72
C LEU A 149 -6.03 -11.68 -19.15
N ALA A 150 -5.27 -12.10 -20.16
CA ALA A 150 -5.55 -11.77 -21.57
C ALA A 150 -6.98 -12.12 -22.01
N ASN A 151 -7.54 -13.23 -21.54
CA ASN A 151 -8.91 -13.62 -21.84
C ASN A 151 -9.93 -12.66 -21.20
N HIS A 152 -9.72 -12.29 -19.94
CA HIS A 152 -10.60 -11.40 -19.18
C HIS A 152 -10.62 -9.97 -19.74
N LEU A 153 -9.54 -9.51 -20.37
CA LEU A 153 -9.49 -8.18 -21.00
C LEU A 153 -10.45 -8.05 -22.20
N GLU A 154 -10.65 -9.11 -22.99
CA GLU A 154 -11.63 -9.10 -24.09
C GLU A 154 -13.07 -9.06 -23.55
N ASP A 155 -13.37 -9.82 -22.50
CA ASP A 155 -14.69 -9.87 -21.86
C ASP A 155 -15.03 -8.53 -21.20
N ALA A 156 -14.04 -7.88 -20.60
CA ALA A 156 -14.14 -6.51 -20.09
C ALA A 156 -14.28 -5.46 -21.21
N GLY A 157 -14.13 -5.82 -22.48
CA GLY A 157 -14.26 -4.90 -23.61
C GLY A 157 -13.10 -3.90 -23.75
N LEU A 158 -11.95 -4.17 -23.11
CA LEU A 158 -10.74 -3.34 -23.18
C LEU A 158 -10.03 -3.43 -24.54
N ASN A 159 -10.57 -4.25 -25.45
CA ASN A 159 -10.19 -4.35 -26.86
C ASN A 159 -10.97 -3.37 -27.78
N ARG A 160 -11.99 -2.66 -27.27
CA ARG A 160 -12.91 -1.86 -28.10
C ARG A 160 -12.41 -0.44 -28.35
N ARG A 161 -12.00 0.27 -27.30
CA ARG A 161 -11.48 1.65 -27.41
C ARG A 161 -9.99 1.59 -27.72
N ARG A 162 -9.60 2.26 -28.80
CA ARG A 162 -8.19 2.37 -29.21
C ARG A 162 -7.62 3.69 -28.73
N LEU A 163 -6.38 3.67 -28.24
CA LEU A 163 -5.67 4.90 -27.95
C LEU A 163 -5.24 5.57 -29.27
N PRO A 164 -5.46 6.89 -29.39
CA PRO A 164 -4.93 7.66 -30.51
C PRO A 164 -3.40 7.70 -30.43
N ALA A 165 -2.75 7.83 -31.59
CA ALA A 165 -1.29 7.87 -31.67
C ALA A 165 -0.66 8.98 -30.81
N SER A 166 -1.35 10.11 -30.64
CA SER A 166 -0.91 11.23 -29.79
C SER A 166 -0.88 10.91 -28.30
N LEU A 167 -1.57 9.86 -27.84
CA LEU A 167 -1.58 9.42 -26.45
C LEU A 167 -0.70 8.18 -26.21
N ARG A 168 0.09 7.76 -27.20
CA ARG A 168 1.07 6.68 -27.01
C ARG A 168 2.32 7.23 -26.31
N PRO A 169 3.03 6.42 -25.51
CA PRO A 169 4.21 6.87 -24.78
C PRO A 169 5.23 7.61 -25.66
N GLU A 170 5.55 7.06 -26.85
CA GLU A 170 6.51 7.67 -27.78
C GLU A 170 6.15 9.10 -28.20
N ALA A 171 4.88 9.36 -28.53
CA ALA A 171 4.45 10.68 -29.00
C ALA A 171 4.19 11.64 -27.84
N LEU A 172 3.61 11.13 -26.75
CA LEU A 172 3.21 11.93 -25.59
C LEU A 172 4.42 12.39 -24.77
N LEU A 173 5.49 11.58 -24.76
CA LEU A 173 6.66 11.78 -23.91
C LEU A 173 7.92 12.13 -24.73
N ALA A 174 7.78 12.43 -26.02
CA ALA A 174 8.90 12.77 -26.90
C ALA A 174 9.76 13.93 -26.38
N ASN A 175 9.13 14.88 -25.67
CA ASN A 175 9.77 16.06 -25.09
C ASN A 175 9.80 16.01 -23.55
N ALA A 176 9.55 14.84 -22.95
CA ALA A 176 9.59 14.70 -21.50
C ALA A 176 11.01 14.87 -20.97
N ARG A 177 11.14 15.38 -19.75
CA ARG A 177 12.43 15.70 -19.14
C ARG A 177 13.33 14.46 -18.97
N PHE A 178 12.77 13.29 -18.62
CA PHE A 178 13.54 12.04 -18.59
C PHE A 178 14.07 11.57 -19.95
N ALA A 179 13.50 12.03 -21.06
CA ALA A 179 13.98 11.72 -22.40
C ALA A 179 15.05 12.73 -22.88
N CYS A 180 14.87 14.02 -22.55
CA CYS A 180 15.68 15.10 -23.10
C CYS A 180 16.75 15.66 -22.14
N GLY A 181 16.67 15.37 -20.84
CA GLY A 181 17.45 16.06 -19.81
C GLY A 181 16.89 17.45 -19.48
N PRO A 182 17.65 18.29 -18.76
CA PRO A 182 17.35 19.71 -18.59
C PRO A 182 17.12 20.43 -19.91
N SER A 183 16.35 21.52 -19.90
CA SER A 183 16.13 22.34 -21.10
C SER A 183 17.46 22.85 -21.65
N THR A 184 17.65 22.84 -22.98
CA THR A 184 18.85 23.41 -23.61
C THR A 184 18.99 24.92 -23.40
N ASP A 185 17.87 25.58 -23.08
CA ASP A 185 17.81 27.02 -22.78
C ASP A 185 17.83 27.29 -21.26
N PHE A 186 18.14 26.29 -20.43
CA PHE A 186 18.24 26.47 -18.99
C PHE A 186 19.47 27.31 -18.63
N GLU A 187 19.25 28.44 -17.96
CA GLU A 187 20.32 29.30 -17.45
C GLU A 187 20.53 29.05 -15.95
N LEU A 188 21.78 28.79 -15.56
CA LEU A 188 22.14 28.62 -14.15
C LEU A 188 21.83 29.89 -13.36
N PRO A 189 21.16 29.80 -12.18
CA PRO A 189 20.94 30.95 -11.30
C PRO A 189 22.26 31.62 -10.94
N GLU A 190 22.30 32.96 -10.90
CA GLU A 190 23.49 33.69 -10.48
C GLU A 190 23.67 33.60 -8.96
N ALA A 191 24.85 33.17 -8.52
CA ALA A 191 25.19 33.20 -7.10
C ALA A 191 25.36 34.64 -6.60
N THR A 192 24.90 34.90 -5.38
CA THR A 192 25.10 36.17 -4.69
C THR A 192 26.29 36.07 -3.74
N ALA A 193 26.90 37.20 -3.37
CA ALA A 193 27.99 37.18 -2.38
C ALA A 193 27.55 36.59 -1.02
N GLU A 194 26.29 36.80 -0.65
CA GLU A 194 25.70 36.25 0.56
C GLU A 194 25.52 34.73 0.47
N SER A 195 25.01 34.23 -0.66
CA SER A 195 24.80 32.79 -0.85
C SER A 195 26.10 32.00 -0.98
N VAL A 196 27.19 32.62 -1.45
CA VAL A 196 28.53 32.02 -1.44
C VAL A 196 29.04 31.87 0.00
N LEU A 197 28.95 32.91 0.81
CA LEU A 197 29.36 32.85 2.22
C LEU A 197 28.55 31.81 2.99
N LEU A 198 27.23 31.75 2.74
CA LEU A 198 26.35 30.77 3.37
C LEU A 198 26.70 29.35 2.91
N ALA A 199 27.02 29.12 1.63
CA ALA A 199 27.44 27.81 1.15
C ALA A 199 28.77 27.33 1.78
N GLU A 200 29.73 28.24 1.95
CA GLU A 200 31.00 27.96 2.64
C GLU A 200 30.76 27.60 4.11
N GLU A 201 29.94 28.36 4.84
CA GLU A 201 29.57 28.07 6.23
C GLU A 201 28.82 26.74 6.34
N TYR A 202 27.88 26.51 5.43
CA TYR A 202 27.06 25.30 5.37
C TYR A 202 27.91 24.03 5.27
N LEU A 203 28.94 24.04 4.42
CA LEU A 203 29.83 22.89 4.21
C LEU A 203 30.96 22.80 5.25
N ALA A 204 31.34 23.91 5.89
CA ALA A 204 32.43 23.93 6.88
C ALA A 204 32.07 23.24 8.21
N ASP A 205 30.80 23.33 8.63
CA ASP A 205 30.30 22.65 9.82
C ASP A 205 28.90 22.12 9.53
N LEU A 206 28.80 20.84 9.14
CA LEU A 206 27.53 20.15 8.90
C LEU A 206 26.76 19.85 10.20
N SER A 207 27.39 20.01 11.37
CA SER A 207 26.77 19.77 12.69
C SER A 207 26.19 21.01 13.35
N ALA A 208 26.52 22.20 12.85
CA ALA A 208 25.98 23.47 13.35
C ALA A 208 24.46 23.54 13.13
N ASP A 209 23.76 24.17 14.06
CA ASP A 209 22.34 24.48 13.89
C ASP A 209 22.24 25.75 13.05
N ILE A 210 21.90 25.60 11.76
CA ILE A 210 21.64 26.75 10.87
C ILE A 210 20.14 26.96 10.86
N ASP A 211 19.70 28.19 11.12
CA ASP A 211 18.30 28.60 11.15
C ASP A 211 17.69 28.59 9.73
N LEU A 212 17.43 27.39 9.22
CA LEU A 212 16.73 27.12 7.97
C LEU A 212 15.38 26.43 8.26
N PRO A 213 14.32 26.75 7.51
CA PRO A 213 13.07 26.01 7.61
C PRO A 213 13.28 24.55 7.19
N ASP A 214 12.45 23.64 7.70
CA ASP A 214 12.40 22.25 7.24
C ASP A 214 12.10 22.21 5.74
N SER A 215 13.12 21.93 4.94
CA SER A 215 13.19 22.18 3.50
C SER A 215 14.12 21.21 2.78
N TYR A 216 14.19 21.30 1.45
CA TYR A 216 15.21 20.57 0.68
C TYR A 216 16.64 20.92 1.13
N ALA A 217 16.88 22.16 1.56
CA ALA A 217 18.16 22.58 2.11
C ALA A 217 18.49 21.85 3.42
N THR A 218 17.60 21.83 4.41
CA THR A 218 17.86 21.09 5.67
C THR A 218 17.99 19.59 5.42
N THR A 219 17.15 19.03 4.54
CA THR A 219 17.23 17.61 4.15
C THR A 219 18.57 17.25 3.51
N LEU A 220 19.08 18.10 2.60
CA LEU A 220 20.40 17.93 2.00
C LEU A 220 21.50 17.99 3.07
N ARG A 221 21.38 18.91 4.04
CA ARG A 221 22.36 19.09 5.12
C ARG A 221 22.48 17.84 5.98
N ASP A 222 21.34 17.34 6.44
CA ASP A 222 21.25 16.17 7.31
C ASP A 222 21.81 14.93 6.61
N ALA A 223 21.47 14.76 5.33
CA ALA A 223 22.01 13.68 4.52
C ALA A 223 23.51 13.86 4.24
N LEU A 224 24.01 15.08 4.02
CA LEU A 224 25.46 15.35 3.86
C LEU A 224 26.23 15.02 5.13
N TRP A 225 25.68 15.34 6.30
CA TRP A 225 26.27 14.99 7.59
C TRP A 225 26.39 13.46 7.77
N LEU A 226 25.38 12.70 7.34
CA LEU A 226 25.42 11.23 7.34
C LEU A 226 26.50 10.69 6.39
N PHE A 227 26.62 11.26 5.19
CA PHE A 227 27.62 10.86 4.20
C PHE A 227 29.05 11.17 4.68
N ASP A 228 29.29 12.35 5.25
CA ASP A 228 30.59 12.73 5.83
C ASP A 228 30.98 11.76 6.96
N ARG A 229 30.03 11.43 7.85
CA ARG A 229 30.24 10.47 8.93
C ARG A 229 30.50 9.04 8.45
N ALA A 230 29.94 8.67 7.30
CA ALA A 230 30.21 7.40 6.63
C ALA A 230 31.57 7.38 5.88
N GLY A 231 32.25 8.53 5.79
CA GLY A 231 33.52 8.68 5.07
C GLY A 231 33.37 8.79 3.55
N ALA A 232 32.17 9.12 3.07
CA ALA A 232 31.93 9.38 1.65
C ALA A 232 32.47 10.77 1.26
N PRO A 233 33.04 10.93 0.05
CA PRO A 233 33.51 12.24 -0.41
C PRO A 233 32.32 13.17 -0.67
N THR A 234 32.28 14.33 -0.01
CA THR A 234 31.15 15.28 -0.06
C THR A 234 31.46 16.57 -0.83
N ASP A 235 32.73 16.84 -1.14
CA ASP A 235 33.21 18.12 -1.70
C ASP A 235 33.82 18.02 -3.11
N THR A 236 33.81 16.83 -3.72
CA THR A 236 34.58 16.55 -4.94
C THR A 236 33.84 16.80 -6.26
N ASP A 237 32.52 16.59 -6.31
CA ASP A 237 31.69 16.69 -7.53
C ASP A 237 30.29 17.21 -7.15
N PRO A 238 29.73 18.22 -7.86
CA PRO A 238 28.34 18.64 -7.68
C PRO A 238 27.32 17.50 -7.73
N MET A 239 27.58 16.41 -8.46
CA MET A 239 26.69 15.23 -8.48
C MET A 239 26.49 14.60 -7.12
N VAL A 240 27.44 14.77 -6.19
CA VAL A 240 27.25 14.31 -4.81
C VAL A 240 26.06 15.02 -4.16
N LEU A 241 25.82 16.30 -4.46
CA LEU A 241 24.65 17.01 -3.95
C LEU A 241 23.35 16.37 -4.44
N LEU A 242 23.33 15.88 -5.69
CA LEU A 242 22.14 15.20 -6.22
C LEU A 242 21.93 13.86 -5.51
N VAL A 243 22.98 13.06 -5.38
CA VAL A 243 22.94 11.76 -4.70
C VAL A 243 22.47 11.93 -3.26
N VAL A 244 23.01 12.91 -2.54
CA VAL A 244 22.71 13.14 -1.14
C VAL A 244 21.30 13.70 -0.96
N LEU A 245 20.87 14.62 -1.82
CA LEU A 245 19.49 15.10 -1.81
C LEU A 245 18.51 13.96 -2.10
N TYR A 246 18.81 13.14 -3.10
CA TYR A 246 18.05 11.95 -3.41
C TYR A 246 17.97 11.00 -2.19
N THR A 247 19.08 10.77 -1.47
CA THR A 247 19.08 9.94 -0.27
C THR A 247 18.21 10.49 0.85
N GLY A 248 18.27 11.80 1.11
CA GLY A 248 17.45 12.43 2.14
C GLY A 248 15.96 12.48 1.79
N VAL A 249 15.62 12.50 0.50
CA VAL A 249 14.24 12.74 0.04
C VAL A 249 13.52 11.46 -0.40
N ALA A 250 14.17 10.59 -1.17
CA ALA A 250 13.50 9.55 -1.94
C ALA A 250 14.20 8.17 -1.95
N ALA A 251 15.40 8.02 -1.38
CA ALA A 251 16.04 6.70 -1.30
C ALA A 251 15.34 5.78 -0.29
N TYR A 252 15.33 4.49 -0.62
CA TYR A 252 14.91 3.44 0.31
C TYR A 252 16.18 2.84 0.97
N GLN A 253 16.07 2.36 2.21
CA GLN A 253 17.21 1.94 3.06
C GLN A 253 18.10 0.80 2.49
N VAL A 254 17.75 0.20 1.36
CA VAL A 254 18.45 -0.97 0.79
C VAL A 254 19.47 -0.60 -0.28
N ASP A 255 19.61 0.70 -0.58
CA ASP A 255 20.48 1.16 -1.65
C ASP A 255 21.94 1.23 -1.18
N ASP A 256 22.85 0.49 -1.85
CA ASP A 256 24.28 0.62 -1.62
C ASP A 256 24.72 2.05 -2.01
N LEU A 257 25.40 2.74 -1.09
CA LEU A 257 25.92 4.09 -1.29
C LEU A 257 26.76 4.22 -2.56
N LEU A 258 27.37 3.12 -3.03
CA LEU A 258 28.20 3.09 -4.24
C LEU A 258 27.40 3.10 -5.55
N ASP A 259 26.10 2.76 -5.52
CA ASP A 259 25.26 2.61 -6.72
C ASP A 259 24.11 3.65 -6.78
N LEU A 260 24.28 4.81 -6.12
CA LEU A 260 23.23 5.83 -6.00
C LEU A 260 23.18 6.85 -7.15
N VAL A 261 24.21 6.95 -7.98
CA VAL A 261 24.30 7.98 -9.02
C VAL A 261 23.19 7.80 -10.07
N GLU A 262 23.08 6.61 -10.66
CA GLU A 262 22.10 6.34 -11.72
C GLU A 262 20.64 6.47 -11.22
N PRO A 263 20.27 5.95 -10.03
CA PRO A 263 18.96 6.22 -9.45
C PRO A 263 18.70 7.70 -9.14
N ALA A 264 19.70 8.43 -8.64
CA ALA A 264 19.54 9.85 -8.31
C ALA A 264 19.31 10.67 -9.59
N GLU A 265 20.03 10.38 -10.68
CA GLU A 265 19.77 10.98 -11.99
C GLU A 265 18.39 10.65 -12.52
N ALA A 266 17.96 9.38 -12.40
CA ALA A 266 16.65 8.97 -12.87
C ALA A 266 15.51 9.60 -12.05
N TRP A 267 15.65 9.67 -10.73
CA TRP A 267 14.75 10.41 -9.85
C TRP A 267 14.71 11.89 -10.25
N ALA A 268 15.88 12.50 -10.41
CA ALA A 268 15.99 13.90 -10.78
C ALA A 268 15.22 14.19 -12.05
N LEU A 269 15.35 13.34 -13.07
CA LEU A 269 14.73 13.51 -14.37
C LEU A 269 13.25 13.09 -14.45
N SER A 270 12.72 12.42 -13.41
CA SER A 270 11.33 11.96 -13.38
C SER A 270 10.31 13.11 -13.30
N PHE A 271 10.73 14.26 -12.77
CA PHE A 271 9.88 15.44 -12.61
C PHE A 271 9.67 16.20 -13.92
N ASP A 272 8.43 16.65 -14.14
CA ASP A 272 8.07 17.50 -15.27
C ASP A 272 8.68 18.91 -15.17
N TYR A 273 8.74 19.63 -16.29
CA TYR A 273 9.27 21.01 -16.31
C TYR A 273 8.43 22.02 -15.51
N SER A 274 7.19 21.69 -15.14
CA SER A 274 6.34 22.54 -14.32
C SER A 274 6.56 22.35 -12.82
N SER A 275 7.24 21.28 -12.39
CA SER A 275 7.58 21.04 -11.00
C SER A 275 8.57 22.10 -10.50
N PRO A 276 8.30 22.76 -9.35
CA PRO A 276 9.23 23.69 -8.73
C PRO A 276 10.61 23.05 -8.48
N LEU A 277 10.62 21.76 -8.12
CA LEU A 277 11.83 21.01 -7.83
C LEU A 277 12.71 20.80 -9.08
N SER A 278 12.13 20.78 -10.29
CA SER A 278 12.91 20.58 -11.52
C SER A 278 14.00 21.64 -11.69
N ARG A 279 13.77 22.88 -11.22
CA ARG A 279 14.79 23.95 -11.28
C ARG A 279 15.96 23.70 -10.34
N VAL A 280 15.70 23.19 -9.14
CA VAL A 280 16.74 22.79 -8.16
C VAL A 280 17.59 21.67 -8.77
N LEU A 281 16.92 20.65 -9.32
CA LEU A 281 17.56 19.47 -9.90
C LEU A 281 18.36 19.81 -11.17
N ASP A 282 17.79 20.62 -12.06
CA ASP A 282 18.47 21.09 -13.28
C ASP A 282 19.70 21.94 -12.93
N THR A 283 19.66 22.73 -11.86
CA THR A 283 20.83 23.48 -11.38
C THR A 283 21.98 22.54 -11.02
N ILE A 284 21.71 21.42 -10.34
CA ILE A 284 22.75 20.45 -9.99
C ILE A 284 23.27 19.72 -11.23
N LEU A 285 22.38 19.23 -12.08
CA LEU A 285 22.73 18.49 -13.30
C LEU A 285 23.58 19.34 -14.27
N VAL A 286 23.17 20.60 -14.50
CA VAL A 286 23.89 21.52 -15.39
C VAL A 286 25.20 21.99 -14.73
N ALA A 287 25.22 22.26 -13.42
CA ALA A 287 26.45 22.62 -12.73
C ALA A 287 27.52 21.51 -12.78
N SER A 288 27.12 20.24 -12.65
CA SER A 288 28.02 19.12 -12.86
C SER A 288 28.53 19.05 -14.31
N ALA A 289 27.64 19.18 -15.29
CA ALA A 289 28.02 19.18 -16.71
C ALA A 289 29.00 20.33 -17.07
N GLU A 290 28.87 21.48 -16.41
CA GLU A 290 29.79 22.62 -16.53
C GLU A 290 31.04 22.51 -15.62
N SER A 291 31.17 21.43 -14.86
CA SER A 291 32.28 21.18 -13.93
C SER A 291 32.46 22.29 -12.88
N LEU A 292 31.35 22.83 -12.37
CA LEU A 292 31.38 23.75 -11.22
C LEU A 292 31.81 23.02 -9.95
N THR A 293 32.19 23.78 -8.92
CA THR A 293 32.50 23.20 -7.60
C THR A 293 31.21 22.93 -6.81
N THR A 294 31.28 22.05 -5.82
CA THR A 294 30.17 21.81 -4.88
C THR A 294 29.73 23.09 -4.18
N VAL A 295 30.69 23.93 -3.75
CA VAL A 295 30.43 25.23 -3.12
C VAL A 295 29.70 26.17 -4.08
N ASP A 296 30.19 26.32 -5.32
CA ASP A 296 29.55 27.19 -6.32
C ASP A 296 28.13 26.71 -6.66
N THR A 297 27.93 25.40 -6.72
CA THR A 297 26.61 24.81 -6.98
C THR A 297 25.65 25.10 -5.84
N LEU A 298 26.07 24.83 -4.60
CA LEU A 298 25.28 25.10 -3.40
C LEU A 298 24.96 26.60 -3.26
N ALA A 299 25.91 27.48 -3.55
CA ALA A 299 25.71 28.92 -3.54
C ALA A 299 24.63 29.37 -4.53
N ARG A 300 24.46 28.67 -5.67
CA ARG A 300 23.37 28.94 -6.62
C ARG A 300 22.05 28.35 -6.14
N LEU A 301 22.05 27.14 -5.58
CA LEU A 301 20.86 26.52 -5.00
C LEU A 301 20.25 27.36 -3.87
N LEU A 302 21.08 27.94 -3.00
CA LEU A 302 20.64 28.82 -1.92
C LEU A 302 20.00 30.13 -2.39
N THR A 303 20.07 30.45 -3.68
CA THR A 303 19.33 31.59 -4.27
C THR A 303 17.94 31.21 -4.76
N LEU A 304 17.63 29.91 -4.86
CA LEU A 304 16.35 29.40 -5.33
C LEU A 304 15.34 29.34 -4.18
N PRO A 305 14.21 30.06 -4.24
CA PRO A 305 13.15 29.93 -3.25
C PRO A 305 12.66 28.49 -3.14
N GLU A 306 12.58 27.77 -4.26
CA GLU A 306 12.09 26.39 -4.34
C GLU A 306 12.98 25.41 -3.55
N PHE A 307 14.27 25.73 -3.34
CA PHE A 307 15.18 24.92 -2.52
C PHE A 307 14.96 25.11 -1.02
N LEU A 308 14.34 26.22 -0.63
CA LEU A 308 14.02 26.58 0.75
C LEU A 308 12.58 26.22 1.13
N GLU A 309 11.82 25.62 0.22
CA GLU A 309 10.46 25.14 0.47
C GLU A 309 10.45 23.76 1.15
N PRO A 310 9.40 23.44 1.92
CA PRO A 310 9.22 22.11 2.52
C PRO A 310 9.17 21.00 1.49
N VAL A 311 9.75 19.84 1.84
CA VAL A 311 9.74 18.65 0.98
C VAL A 311 8.31 18.10 0.89
N ASP A 312 7.71 18.13 -0.29
CA ASP A 312 6.38 17.56 -0.50
C ASP A 312 6.38 16.02 -0.57
N MET A 313 5.22 15.42 -0.27
CA MET A 313 5.06 13.96 -0.28
C MET A 313 5.15 13.34 -1.68
N ALA A 314 4.81 14.09 -2.74
CA ALA A 314 4.85 13.58 -4.12
C ALA A 314 6.29 13.40 -4.60
N THR A 315 7.22 14.19 -4.08
CA THR A 315 8.65 14.07 -4.33
C THR A 315 9.22 12.81 -3.68
N ARG A 316 8.69 12.45 -2.51
CA ARG A 316 9.08 11.25 -1.75
C ARG A 316 8.51 9.96 -2.34
N SER A 317 7.46 10.05 -3.18
CA SER A 317 6.77 8.87 -3.74
C SER A 317 7.40 8.31 -5.01
N TRP A 318 8.57 8.81 -5.45
CA TRP A 318 9.28 8.20 -6.56
C TRP A 318 9.73 6.79 -6.21
N ASN A 319 9.67 5.89 -7.19
CA ASN A 319 10.04 4.50 -7.00
C ASN A 319 10.91 4.01 -8.16
N ARG A 320 11.95 3.26 -7.80
CA ARG A 320 12.91 2.63 -8.69
C ARG A 320 12.29 1.48 -9.50
N SER A 321 11.41 0.72 -8.86
CA SER A 321 10.92 -0.55 -9.37
C SER A 321 9.64 -0.37 -10.21
N PRO A 322 9.46 -1.17 -11.28
CA PRO A 322 8.17 -1.32 -11.90
C PRO A 322 7.16 -1.90 -10.89
N GLY A 323 5.95 -1.35 -10.74
CA GLY A 323 5.08 -1.85 -9.66
C GLY A 323 4.04 -0.89 -9.09
N PRO A 324 4.47 0.23 -8.51
CA PRO A 324 3.72 0.87 -7.43
C PRO A 324 2.42 1.53 -7.91
N GLU A 325 2.38 2.03 -9.15
CA GLU A 325 1.22 2.71 -9.70
C GLU A 325 0.03 1.76 -9.84
N MET A 326 0.27 0.47 -10.07
CA MET A 326 -0.81 -0.51 -10.07
C MET A 326 -1.45 -0.60 -8.69
N THR A 327 -0.63 -0.65 -7.64
CA THR A 327 -1.10 -0.64 -6.25
C THR A 327 -1.82 0.67 -5.95
N GLU A 328 -1.24 1.84 -6.24
CA GLU A 328 -1.89 3.14 -5.99
C GLU A 328 -3.26 3.26 -6.67
N ILE A 329 -3.35 2.85 -7.95
CA ILE A 329 -4.62 2.86 -8.68
C ILE A 329 -5.60 1.88 -8.02
N ALA A 330 -5.18 0.66 -7.67
CA ALA A 330 -6.04 -0.31 -7.01
C ALA A 330 -6.58 0.24 -5.67
N LEU A 331 -5.73 0.84 -4.85
CA LEU A 331 -6.14 1.44 -3.58
C LEU A 331 -7.14 2.60 -3.80
N SER A 332 -6.89 3.44 -4.81
CA SER A 332 -7.82 4.53 -5.16
C SER A 332 -9.19 4.04 -5.65
N LEU A 333 -9.26 2.82 -6.17
CA LEU A 333 -10.50 2.15 -6.60
C LEU A 333 -11.21 1.41 -5.46
N GLY A 334 -10.68 1.49 -4.23
CA GLY A 334 -11.27 0.87 -3.04
C GLY A 334 -10.83 -0.57 -2.80
N TYR A 335 -9.83 -1.09 -3.53
CA TYR A 335 -9.22 -2.37 -3.16
C TYR A 335 -8.39 -2.17 -1.90
N THR A 336 -8.55 -3.06 -0.93
CA THR A 336 -7.84 -2.97 0.35
C THR A 336 -6.47 -3.65 0.33
N ARG A 337 -6.12 -4.35 -0.75
CA ARG A 337 -4.85 -5.08 -0.87
C ARG A 337 -4.47 -5.34 -2.33
N ALA A 338 -3.17 -5.44 -2.59
CA ALA A 338 -2.56 -5.95 -3.81
C ALA A 338 -1.49 -7.00 -3.46
N ILE A 339 -1.51 -8.15 -4.16
CA ILE A 339 -0.63 -9.28 -3.89
C ILE A 339 0.37 -9.41 -5.05
N PHE A 340 1.66 -9.41 -4.73
CA PHE A 340 2.78 -9.68 -5.64
C PHE A 340 3.52 -10.93 -5.16
N THR A 341 4.43 -11.45 -5.97
CA THR A 341 5.14 -12.70 -5.66
C THR A 341 6.08 -12.52 -4.47
N ASP A 342 6.73 -11.36 -4.39
CA ASP A 342 7.74 -11.07 -3.36
C ASP A 342 7.20 -10.22 -2.21
N TYR A 343 6.05 -9.57 -2.38
CA TYR A 343 5.49 -8.69 -1.36
C TYR A 343 3.97 -8.55 -1.48
N LYS A 344 3.35 -7.99 -0.43
CA LYS A 344 1.95 -7.64 -0.40
C LYS A 344 1.81 -6.21 0.07
N THR A 345 0.98 -5.44 -0.61
CA THR A 345 0.57 -4.11 -0.12
C THR A 345 -0.85 -4.17 0.41
N VAL A 346 -1.08 -3.55 1.56
CA VAL A 346 -2.39 -3.48 2.21
C VAL A 346 -2.72 -2.01 2.43
N ALA A 347 -3.93 -1.59 2.10
CA ALA A 347 -4.45 -0.31 2.51
C ALA A 347 -4.56 -0.30 4.03
N LEU A 348 -3.89 0.66 4.65
CA LEU A 348 -4.12 0.93 6.06
C LEU A 348 -5.54 1.45 6.20
N SER A 349 -6.28 0.89 7.14
CA SER A 349 -7.56 1.48 7.51
C SER A 349 -7.34 2.89 8.06
N PRO A 350 -8.34 3.79 8.01
CA PRO A 350 -8.19 5.15 8.54
C PRO A 350 -7.72 5.17 10.01
N ILE A 351 -8.18 4.21 10.80
CA ILE A 351 -7.82 4.03 12.20
C ILE A 351 -6.37 3.54 12.33
N MET A 352 -5.98 2.52 11.55
CA MET A 352 -4.60 2.03 11.54
C MET A 352 -3.63 3.12 11.05
N ALA A 353 -4.02 3.91 10.05
CA ALA A 353 -3.24 5.04 9.57
C ALA A 353 -3.07 6.13 10.65
N ALA A 354 -4.11 6.41 11.43
CA ALA A 354 -4.03 7.30 12.58
C ALA A 354 -3.05 6.76 13.64
N GLN A 355 -3.20 5.49 14.03
CA GLN A 355 -2.28 4.83 14.96
C GLN A 355 -0.83 4.85 14.47
N LEU A 356 -0.60 4.67 13.16
CA LEU A 356 0.72 4.68 12.57
C LEU A 356 1.35 6.07 12.51
N ARG A 357 0.57 7.12 12.27
CA ARG A 357 1.08 8.49 12.39
C ARG A 357 1.56 8.78 13.81
N ARG A 358 0.81 8.31 14.82
CA ARG A 358 1.19 8.44 16.24
C ARG A 358 2.45 7.66 16.58
N ALA A 359 2.53 6.42 16.09
CA ALA A 359 3.73 5.61 16.25
C ALA A 359 4.92 6.26 15.54
N LYS A 360 4.73 6.86 14.35
CA LYS A 360 5.76 7.59 13.59
C LYS A 360 6.32 8.78 14.36
N ASP A 361 5.51 9.54 15.08
CA ASP A 361 6.03 10.60 15.96
C ASP A 361 6.89 10.06 17.11
N SER A 362 6.72 8.77 17.45
CA SER A 362 7.56 8.06 18.42
C SER A 362 8.77 7.36 17.79
N PHE A 363 8.79 7.20 16.46
CA PHE A 363 9.91 6.61 15.73
C PHE A 363 10.91 7.70 15.35
N GLU A 364 12.19 7.48 15.62
CA GLU A 364 13.26 8.41 15.21
C GLU A 364 13.41 8.50 13.67
N HIS A 365 12.78 7.58 12.92
CA HIS A 365 12.81 7.51 11.46
C HIS A 365 11.49 6.94 10.89
N PRO A 366 11.11 7.28 9.64
CA PRO A 366 9.97 6.64 8.97
C PRO A 366 10.15 5.11 8.93
N PRO A 367 9.09 4.32 9.17
CA PRO A 367 9.18 2.86 9.16
C PRO A 367 9.57 2.35 7.77
N ALA A 368 10.64 1.56 7.70
CA ALA A 368 11.14 0.92 6.49
C ALA A 368 10.59 -0.51 6.32
N PRO A 369 10.67 -1.11 5.12
CA PRO A 369 10.32 -2.52 4.93
C PRO A 369 11.14 -3.43 5.85
N GLY A 370 10.45 -4.19 6.71
CA GLY A 370 11.09 -5.06 7.71
C GLY A 370 11.21 -4.46 9.10
N ASP A 371 10.95 -3.15 9.27
CA ASP A 371 10.81 -2.57 10.60
C ASP A 371 9.58 -3.13 11.29
N LEU A 372 9.74 -3.45 12.58
CA LEU A 372 8.62 -3.77 13.45
C LEU A 372 7.84 -2.48 13.70
N ILE A 373 6.85 -2.24 12.83
CA ILE A 373 5.94 -1.09 12.86
C ILE A 373 5.27 -0.89 14.24
N PHE A 374 5.09 -1.99 14.96
CA PHE A 374 4.87 -2.00 16.39
C PHE A 374 6.11 -2.70 16.94
N GLY A 375 6.96 -2.03 17.74
CA GLY A 375 8.23 -2.55 18.28
C GLY A 375 8.10 -3.76 19.22
N VAL A 376 7.20 -4.68 18.90
CA VAL A 376 6.83 -5.89 19.60
C VAL A 376 7.36 -7.05 18.77
N ASP A 377 8.12 -7.94 19.43
CA ASP A 377 8.53 -9.22 18.84
C ASP A 377 7.29 -9.94 18.25
N PRO A 378 7.33 -10.37 16.98
CA PRO A 378 6.22 -11.07 16.33
C PRO A 378 5.69 -12.26 17.15
N GLU A 379 6.57 -12.98 17.84
CA GLU A 379 6.17 -14.10 18.70
C GLU A 379 5.46 -13.62 19.98
N LEU A 380 5.89 -12.49 20.55
CA LEU A 380 5.17 -11.85 21.67
C LEU A 380 3.81 -11.33 21.23
N ALA A 381 3.70 -10.75 20.03
CA ALA A 381 2.43 -10.28 19.47
C ALA A 381 1.47 -11.45 19.20
N LYS A 382 1.99 -12.56 18.65
CA LYS A 382 1.23 -13.79 18.44
C LYS A 382 0.77 -14.39 19.76
N GLN A 383 1.66 -14.52 20.75
CA GLN A 383 1.30 -15.03 22.08
C GLN A 383 0.28 -14.13 22.78
N GLY A 384 0.41 -12.81 22.65
CA GLY A 384 -0.55 -11.83 23.15
C GLY A 384 -1.93 -12.01 22.51
N THR A 385 -1.97 -12.23 21.19
CA THR A 385 -3.20 -12.51 20.45
C THR A 385 -3.84 -13.82 20.90
N VAL A 386 -3.07 -14.91 21.02
CA VAL A 386 -3.56 -16.21 21.53
C VAL A 386 -4.12 -16.07 22.94
N ASN A 387 -3.43 -15.36 23.83
CA ASN A 387 -3.90 -15.12 25.19
C ASN A 387 -5.23 -14.33 25.18
N ALA A 388 -5.35 -13.30 24.34
CA ALA A 388 -6.58 -12.54 24.19
C ALA A 388 -7.74 -13.40 23.66
N LEU A 389 -7.50 -14.25 22.66
CA LEU A 389 -8.50 -15.18 22.13
C LEU A 389 -8.97 -16.16 23.22
N HIS A 390 -8.07 -16.65 24.07
CA HIS A 390 -8.43 -17.46 25.23
C HIS A 390 -9.28 -16.71 26.25
N SER A 391 -8.93 -15.46 26.57
CA SER A 391 -9.70 -14.62 27.50
C SER A 391 -11.11 -14.30 27.00
N PHE A 392 -11.31 -14.29 25.68
CA PHE A 392 -12.61 -14.09 25.04
C PHE A 392 -13.37 -15.39 24.77
N GLU A 393 -12.90 -16.51 25.33
CA GLU A 393 -13.50 -17.83 25.16
C GLU A 393 -13.71 -18.20 23.69
N VAL A 394 -12.77 -17.79 22.82
CA VAL A 394 -12.77 -18.21 21.42
C VAL A 394 -12.48 -19.70 21.35
N HIS A 395 -13.19 -20.39 20.47
CA HIS A 395 -13.14 -21.84 20.39
C HIS A 395 -11.71 -22.36 20.14
N PRO A 396 -11.23 -23.39 20.88
CA PRO A 396 -9.86 -23.89 20.76
C PRO A 396 -9.44 -24.33 19.35
N ALA A 397 -10.40 -24.79 18.54
CA ALA A 397 -10.14 -25.16 17.14
C ALA A 397 -9.72 -23.96 16.28
N ILE A 398 -10.26 -22.77 16.56
CA ILE A 398 -9.92 -21.52 15.85
C ILE A 398 -8.55 -21.02 16.31
N ILE A 399 -8.30 -21.06 17.61
CA ILE A 399 -6.99 -20.71 18.18
C ILE A 399 -5.90 -21.61 17.58
N SER A 400 -6.13 -22.92 17.51
CA SER A 400 -5.19 -23.87 16.91
C SER A 400 -4.98 -23.63 15.41
N ALA A 401 -6.02 -23.25 14.67
CA ALA A 401 -5.89 -22.88 13.27
C ALA A 401 -5.07 -21.60 13.08
N PHE A 402 -5.26 -20.58 13.94
CA PHE A 402 -4.42 -19.38 13.96
C PHE A 402 -2.96 -19.71 14.29
N GLU A 403 -2.71 -20.54 15.30
CA GLU A 403 -1.34 -20.93 15.66
C GLU A 403 -0.61 -21.66 14.54
N THR A 404 -1.33 -22.51 13.78
CA THR A 404 -0.77 -23.36 12.71
C THR A 404 -0.60 -22.61 11.39
N GLU A 405 -1.60 -21.84 10.98
CA GLU A 405 -1.66 -21.20 9.67
C GLU A 405 -1.26 -19.71 9.72
N ASP A 406 -1.05 -19.15 10.92
CA ASP A 406 -0.72 -17.74 11.16
C ASP A 406 -1.75 -16.76 10.58
N LEU A 407 -3.02 -17.18 10.53
CA LEU A 407 -4.12 -16.47 9.90
C LEU A 407 -5.32 -16.33 10.85
N LEU A 408 -5.69 -15.08 11.13
CA LEU A 408 -6.87 -14.72 11.92
C LEU A 408 -7.84 -13.88 11.06
N PRO A 409 -8.86 -14.50 10.44
CA PRO A 409 -9.81 -13.77 9.60
C PRO A 409 -10.82 -12.99 10.45
N ALA A 410 -11.29 -11.84 9.96
CA ALA A 410 -12.40 -11.10 10.57
C ALA A 410 -13.76 -11.78 10.33
N SER A 411 -13.90 -12.53 9.24
CA SER A 411 -15.09 -13.30 8.85
C SER A 411 -14.75 -14.44 7.87
N LEU A 412 -15.71 -15.33 7.58
CA LEU A 412 -15.56 -16.39 6.57
C LEU A 412 -15.25 -15.89 5.16
N ASP A 413 -15.60 -14.64 4.86
CA ASP A 413 -15.37 -14.04 3.54
C ASP A 413 -14.17 -13.08 3.55
N SER A 414 -13.55 -12.86 4.72
CA SER A 414 -12.37 -11.99 4.88
C SER A 414 -11.04 -12.65 4.48
N PHE A 415 -11.04 -13.95 4.16
CA PHE A 415 -9.83 -14.67 3.78
C PHE A 415 -9.12 -14.06 2.56
N HIS A 416 -7.79 -14.18 2.55
CA HIS A 416 -6.97 -13.60 1.51
C HIS A 416 -7.11 -14.32 0.17
N THR A 417 -7.18 -15.65 0.21
CA THR A 417 -7.44 -16.48 -0.96
C THR A 417 -8.41 -17.61 -0.60
N ALA A 418 -8.99 -18.23 -1.63
CA ALA A 418 -9.73 -19.49 -1.44
C ALA A 418 -8.81 -20.63 -0.93
N GLY A 419 -7.49 -20.53 -1.18
CA GLY A 419 -6.48 -21.44 -0.66
C GLY A 419 -6.32 -21.29 0.85
N ASP A 420 -6.16 -20.07 1.34
CA ASP A 420 -6.02 -19.76 2.78
C ASP A 420 -7.27 -20.18 3.54
N ARG A 421 -8.45 -19.88 2.99
CA ARG A 421 -9.73 -20.34 3.54
C ARG A 421 -9.76 -21.85 3.69
N ARG A 422 -9.26 -22.58 2.68
CA ARG A 422 -9.22 -24.04 2.69
C ARG A 422 -8.21 -24.56 3.70
N ALA A 423 -6.98 -24.02 3.73
CA ALA A 423 -5.94 -24.45 4.66
C ALA A 423 -6.37 -24.22 6.12
N TRP A 424 -6.93 -23.05 6.41
CA TRP A 424 -7.48 -22.71 7.71
C TRP A 424 -8.65 -23.61 8.11
N GLN A 425 -9.60 -23.84 7.20
CA GLN A 425 -10.72 -24.77 7.47
C GLN A 425 -10.22 -26.20 7.69
N GLU A 426 -9.24 -26.66 6.93
CA GLU A 426 -8.60 -27.96 7.13
C GLU A 426 -7.90 -28.05 8.49
N ALA A 427 -7.30 -26.97 8.99
CA ALA A 427 -6.73 -26.91 10.33
C ALA A 427 -7.81 -27.01 11.43
N VAL A 428 -8.91 -26.30 11.29
CA VAL A 428 -10.07 -26.39 12.19
C VAL A 428 -10.65 -27.81 12.20
N ASP A 429 -10.91 -28.38 11.02
CA ASP A 429 -11.46 -29.72 10.86
C ASP A 429 -10.52 -30.79 11.45
N ARG A 430 -9.20 -30.62 11.27
CA ARG A 430 -8.17 -31.48 11.83
C ARG A 430 -8.21 -31.44 13.36
N TYR A 431 -8.31 -30.25 13.95
CA TYR A 431 -8.42 -30.11 15.41
C TYR A 431 -9.66 -30.82 15.95
N VAL A 432 -10.83 -30.58 15.37
CA VAL A 432 -12.10 -31.22 15.78
C VAL A 432 -12.01 -32.74 15.64
N SER A 433 -11.42 -33.25 14.56
CA SER A 433 -11.26 -34.69 14.35
C SER A 433 -10.32 -35.35 15.36
N THR A 434 -9.34 -34.61 15.87
CA THR A 434 -8.32 -35.11 16.82
C THR A 434 -8.78 -34.95 18.27
N ASN A 435 -9.74 -34.06 18.54
CA ASN A 435 -10.29 -33.77 19.86
C ASN A 435 -11.81 -34.00 19.90
N PRO A 436 -12.28 -35.26 19.83
CA PRO A 436 -13.70 -35.60 19.66
C PRO A 436 -14.60 -35.21 20.84
N ASP A 437 -14.02 -34.89 22.00
CA ASP A 437 -14.75 -34.39 23.17
C ASP A 437 -15.04 -32.87 23.09
N THR A 438 -14.52 -32.19 22.06
CA THR A 438 -14.76 -30.76 21.80
C THR A 438 -15.92 -30.60 20.82
N GLU A 439 -16.83 -29.67 21.11
CA GLU A 439 -17.93 -29.35 20.19
C GLU A 439 -17.40 -28.76 18.88
N VAL A 440 -18.23 -28.81 17.83
CA VAL A 440 -17.91 -28.17 16.55
C VAL A 440 -18.14 -26.66 16.72
N PRO A 441 -17.16 -25.80 16.36
CA PRO A 441 -17.32 -24.36 16.52
C PRO A 441 -18.47 -23.83 15.65
N ASP A 442 -19.29 -22.96 16.24
CA ASP A 442 -20.19 -22.10 15.48
C ASP A 442 -19.41 -20.91 14.92
N LEU A 443 -18.97 -21.03 13.67
CA LEU A 443 -18.05 -20.07 13.05
C LEU A 443 -18.58 -18.64 13.10
N ASP A 444 -19.88 -18.41 12.87
CA ASP A 444 -20.45 -17.06 12.87
C ASP A 444 -20.40 -16.44 14.27
N ALA A 445 -20.70 -17.23 15.30
CA ALA A 445 -20.60 -16.78 16.69
C ALA A 445 -19.14 -16.48 17.08
N GLU A 446 -18.19 -17.31 16.65
CA GLU A 446 -16.77 -17.14 16.96
C GLU A 446 -16.15 -15.93 16.22
N PHE A 447 -16.51 -15.69 14.95
CA PHE A 447 -16.13 -14.45 14.25
C PHE A 447 -16.73 -13.21 14.93
N GLY A 448 -17.95 -13.32 15.45
CA GLY A 448 -18.56 -12.27 16.29
C GLY A 448 -17.73 -11.94 17.53
N LYS A 449 -17.19 -12.95 18.24
CA LYS A 449 -16.29 -12.75 19.38
C LYS A 449 -14.99 -12.06 18.98
N MET A 450 -14.37 -12.48 17.88
CA MET A 450 -13.11 -11.87 17.40
C MET A 450 -13.30 -10.42 16.96
N LYS A 451 -14.42 -10.11 16.29
CA LYS A 451 -14.81 -8.74 15.94
C LYS A 451 -15.02 -7.88 17.19
N ALA A 452 -15.70 -8.41 18.20
CA ALA A 452 -15.87 -7.72 19.49
C ALA A 452 -14.53 -7.48 20.20
N LEU A 453 -13.62 -8.47 20.22
CA LEU A 453 -12.27 -8.33 20.75
C LEU A 453 -11.49 -7.22 20.04
N SER A 454 -11.51 -7.18 18.71
CA SER A 454 -10.84 -6.13 17.92
C SER A 454 -11.36 -4.73 18.26
N ASN A 455 -12.69 -4.57 18.35
CA ASN A 455 -13.30 -3.30 18.75
C ASN A 455 -12.97 -2.91 20.20
N ILE A 456 -12.91 -3.86 21.14
CA ILE A 456 -12.52 -3.59 22.53
C ILE A 456 -11.05 -3.13 22.61
N LEU A 457 -10.16 -3.79 21.86
CA LEU A 457 -8.75 -3.40 21.77
C LEU A 457 -8.61 -1.99 21.17
N LEU A 458 -9.38 -1.67 20.13
CA LEU A 458 -9.42 -0.33 19.57
C LEU A 458 -9.89 0.72 20.59
N VAL A 459 -11.01 0.46 21.28
CA VAL A 459 -11.51 1.39 22.31
C VAL A 459 -10.48 1.57 23.42
N ARG A 460 -9.78 0.50 23.81
CA ARG A 460 -8.68 0.57 24.79
C ARG A 460 -7.53 1.46 24.30
N SER A 461 -7.07 1.28 23.06
CA SER A 461 -6.05 2.14 22.47
C SER A 461 -6.47 3.62 22.46
N ILE A 462 -7.76 3.89 22.25
CA ILE A 462 -8.33 5.24 22.30
C ILE A 462 -8.36 5.78 23.75
N VAL A 463 -8.58 4.94 24.77
CA VAL A 463 -8.49 5.36 26.18
C VAL A 463 -7.06 5.80 26.52
N ASP A 464 -6.08 5.05 26.02
CA ASP A 464 -4.66 5.30 26.30
C ASP A 464 -4.09 6.50 25.50
N ASP A 465 -4.77 6.92 24.41
CA ASP A 465 -4.38 8.04 23.54
C ASP A 465 -5.57 9.00 23.23
N PRO A 466 -5.69 10.12 23.98
CA PRO A 466 -6.73 11.13 23.75
C PRO A 466 -6.71 11.79 22.38
N GLU A 467 -5.57 11.82 21.69
CA GLU A 467 -5.46 12.43 20.37
C GLU A 467 -5.96 11.46 19.29
N LEU A 468 -5.67 10.16 19.43
CA LEU A 468 -6.31 9.10 18.64
C LEU A 468 -7.84 9.12 18.82
N ALA A 469 -8.34 9.39 20.04
CA ALA A 469 -9.76 9.56 20.30
C ALA A 469 -10.39 10.65 19.43
N THR A 470 -9.72 11.79 19.33
CA THR A 470 -10.19 12.94 18.54
C THR A 470 -10.24 12.61 17.05
N GLU A 471 -9.23 11.91 16.53
CA GLU A 471 -9.20 11.46 15.13
C GLU A 471 -10.32 10.45 14.83
N VAL A 472 -10.53 9.45 15.69
CA VAL A 472 -11.60 8.45 15.51
C VAL A 472 -12.99 9.10 15.59
N ILE A 473 -13.22 10.04 16.50
CA ILE A 473 -14.48 10.81 16.58
C ILE A 473 -14.74 11.57 15.28
N THR A 474 -13.70 12.23 14.74
CA THR A 474 -13.79 12.96 13.47
C THR A 474 -14.12 12.01 12.33
N LEU A 475 -13.48 10.84 12.26
CA LEU A 475 -13.75 9.82 11.25
C LEU A 475 -15.19 9.28 11.32
N ILE A 476 -15.75 9.10 12.52
CA ILE A 476 -17.15 8.68 12.70
C ILE A 476 -18.11 9.79 12.24
N ASP A 477 -17.82 11.05 12.56
CA ASP A 477 -18.66 12.20 12.17
C ASP A 477 -18.60 12.49 10.66
N ASP A 478 -17.44 12.27 10.03
CA ASP A 478 -17.19 12.48 8.60
C ASP A 478 -17.64 11.30 7.72
N ALA A 479 -18.12 10.21 8.30
CA ALA A 479 -18.57 9.01 7.60
C ALA A 479 -19.82 9.28 6.72
N THR A 480 -19.65 9.96 5.59
CA THR A 480 -20.68 10.14 4.56
C THR A 480 -20.62 8.99 3.56
N ALA A 481 -21.63 8.10 3.58
CA ALA A 481 -22.04 7.16 2.54
C ALA A 481 -21.01 6.17 1.91
N SER A 482 -19.71 6.25 2.21
CA SER A 482 -18.68 5.28 1.82
C SER A 482 -17.83 4.87 3.03
N THR A 483 -18.49 4.56 4.13
CA THR A 483 -17.86 4.17 5.38
C THR A 483 -17.05 2.88 5.18
N THR A 484 -15.78 2.89 5.58
CA THR A 484 -14.94 1.68 5.62
C THR A 484 -15.55 0.64 6.56
N ASP A 485 -15.45 -0.65 6.21
CA ASP A 485 -16.02 -1.77 6.99
C ASP A 485 -15.70 -1.67 8.50
N GLU A 486 -14.47 -1.25 8.87
CA GLU A 486 -14.04 -1.12 10.27
C GLU A 486 -14.83 -0.06 11.09
N LEU A 487 -15.24 1.05 10.48
CA LEU A 487 -16.01 2.09 11.18
C LEU A 487 -17.48 1.69 11.33
N VAL A 488 -18.01 0.95 10.36
CA VAL A 488 -19.34 0.32 10.45
C VAL A 488 -19.33 -0.73 11.54
N ASP A 489 -18.29 -1.56 11.56
CA ASP A 489 -18.08 -2.63 12.54
C ASP A 489 -17.98 -2.10 13.98
N LEU A 490 -17.29 -0.97 14.18
CA LEU A 490 -17.23 -0.28 15.46
C LEU A 490 -18.60 0.30 15.85
N ALA A 491 -19.30 0.96 14.92
CA ALA A 491 -20.63 1.52 15.19
C ALA A 491 -21.65 0.43 15.57
N ASP A 492 -21.68 -0.67 14.81
CA ASP A 492 -22.54 -1.84 15.08
C ASP A 492 -22.22 -2.45 16.46
N PHE A 493 -20.93 -2.56 16.80
CA PHE A 493 -20.51 -3.03 18.12
C PHE A 493 -21.00 -2.11 19.23
N LEU A 494 -20.80 -0.80 19.10
CA LEU A 494 -21.25 0.19 20.08
C LEU A 494 -22.77 0.19 20.23
N GLU A 495 -23.51 0.06 19.13
CA GLU A 495 -24.97 -0.03 19.15
C GLU A 495 -25.45 -1.32 19.84
N ALA A 496 -24.79 -2.46 19.57
CA ALA A 496 -25.07 -3.71 20.26
C ALA A 496 -24.84 -3.62 21.78
N GLN A 497 -23.90 -2.78 22.23
CA GLN A 497 -23.64 -2.50 23.66
C GLN A 497 -24.52 -1.39 24.24
N ALA A 498 -25.32 -0.67 23.45
CA ALA A 498 -26.00 0.55 23.88
C ALA A 498 -26.88 0.36 25.12
N SER A 499 -27.58 -0.77 25.25
CA SER A 499 -28.40 -1.06 26.44
C SER A 499 -27.57 -1.25 27.71
N HIS A 500 -26.41 -1.89 27.60
CA HIS A 500 -25.50 -2.07 28.72
C HIS A 500 -24.80 -0.76 29.10
N LEU A 501 -24.41 0.04 28.10
CA LEU A 501 -23.82 1.36 28.31
C LEU A 501 -24.82 2.35 28.92
N ASP A 502 -26.10 2.28 28.53
CA ASP A 502 -27.18 3.06 29.15
C ASP A 502 -27.36 2.69 30.63
N GLU A 503 -27.36 1.39 30.95
CA GLU A 503 -27.42 0.94 32.35
C GLU A 503 -26.19 1.36 33.16
N PHE A 504 -24.99 1.23 32.58
CA PHE A 504 -23.74 1.68 33.19
C PHE A 504 -23.72 3.18 33.44
N GLY A 505 -24.23 4.00 32.51
CA GLY A 505 -24.29 5.45 32.60
C GLY A 505 -25.29 6.02 33.63
N LYS A 506 -26.11 5.18 34.28
CA LYS A 506 -27.11 5.61 35.28
C LYS A 506 -26.52 5.95 36.64
N THR A 507 -25.30 5.51 36.96
CA THR A 507 -24.67 5.86 38.24
C THR A 507 -24.12 7.28 38.20
N ALA A 508 -24.15 7.99 39.32
CA ALA A 508 -23.64 9.36 39.38
C ALA A 508 -22.13 9.44 39.10
N GLU A 509 -21.39 8.39 39.46
CA GLU A 509 -19.94 8.29 39.29
C GLU A 509 -19.56 8.07 37.82
N THR A 510 -20.13 7.05 37.17
CA THR A 510 -19.88 6.76 35.76
C THR A 510 -20.34 7.91 34.87
N ARG A 511 -21.50 8.51 35.17
CA ARG A 511 -21.98 9.71 34.46
C ARG A 511 -20.99 10.87 34.54
N ALA A 512 -20.39 11.11 35.70
CA ALA A 512 -19.38 12.16 35.85
C ALA A 512 -18.11 11.85 35.06
N GLN A 513 -17.65 10.59 35.08
CA GLN A 513 -16.48 10.13 34.32
C GLN A 513 -16.69 10.25 32.80
N THR A 514 -17.86 9.87 32.28
CA THR A 514 -18.16 9.98 30.85
C THR A 514 -18.23 11.44 30.40
N ILE A 515 -18.77 12.34 31.22
CA ILE A 515 -18.78 13.79 30.92
C ILE A 515 -17.36 14.36 30.92
N GLU A 516 -16.52 13.94 31.85
CA GLU A 516 -15.13 14.43 31.91
C GLU A 516 -14.32 13.94 30.71
N MET A 517 -14.47 12.68 30.32
CA MET A 517 -13.82 12.15 29.12
C MET A 517 -14.36 12.80 27.83
N ALA A 518 -15.67 13.04 27.75
CA ALA A 518 -16.25 13.81 26.65
C ALA A 518 -15.64 15.21 26.53
N ARG A 519 -15.38 15.86 27.67
CA ARG A 519 -14.77 17.18 27.72
C ARG A 519 -13.31 17.14 27.26
N SER A 520 -12.54 16.14 27.68
CA SER A 520 -11.13 16.02 27.27
C SER A 520 -10.96 15.71 25.79
N TRP A 521 -11.84 14.89 25.20
CA TRP A 521 -11.73 14.46 23.80
C TRP A 521 -12.35 15.43 22.78
N GLY A 522 -13.47 16.08 23.12
CA GLY A 522 -14.22 16.89 22.15
C GLY A 522 -14.86 18.15 22.72
N GLY A 523 -14.48 18.54 23.94
CA GLY A 523 -14.98 19.72 24.61
C GLY A 523 -16.51 19.75 24.79
N GLU A 524 -17.06 20.95 24.90
CA GLU A 524 -18.49 21.17 25.21
C GLU A 524 -19.44 20.74 24.07
N VAL A 525 -18.94 20.48 22.86
CA VAL A 525 -19.75 19.91 21.78
C VAL A 525 -20.04 18.44 22.07
N LEU A 526 -19.01 17.67 22.41
CA LEU A 526 -19.12 16.25 22.72
C LEU A 526 -19.88 16.01 24.03
N VAL A 527 -19.63 16.83 25.06
CA VAL A 527 -20.40 16.78 26.32
C VAL A 527 -21.90 16.87 26.08
N ARG A 528 -22.34 17.77 25.19
CA ARG A 528 -23.78 17.91 24.87
C ARG A 528 -24.34 16.69 24.15
N ARG A 529 -23.56 16.01 23.32
CA ARG A 529 -23.98 14.76 22.65
C ARG A 529 -24.18 13.63 23.65
N VAL A 530 -23.19 13.44 24.53
CA VAL A 530 -23.25 12.44 25.61
C VAL A 530 -24.44 12.68 26.53
N LEU A 531 -24.68 13.93 26.94
CA LEU A 531 -25.83 14.26 27.79
C LEU A 531 -27.17 13.97 27.11
N ARG A 532 -27.33 14.33 25.83
CA ARG A 532 -28.57 14.00 25.08
C ARG A 532 -28.83 12.50 25.00
N TRP A 533 -27.78 11.72 24.74
CA TRP A 533 -27.87 10.28 24.74
C TRP A 533 -28.30 9.73 26.11
N MET A 534 -27.64 10.15 27.20
CA MET A 534 -27.97 9.73 28.57
C MET A 534 -29.37 10.14 29.02
N ASP A 535 -29.87 11.29 28.55
CA ASP A 535 -31.20 11.80 28.89
C ASP A 535 -32.30 11.20 27.99
N GLY A 536 -31.94 10.32 27.04
CA GLY A 536 -32.86 9.63 26.15
C GLY A 536 -33.49 10.53 25.09
N GLU A 537 -32.87 11.65 24.75
CA GLU A 537 -33.35 12.55 23.71
C GLU A 537 -33.06 11.94 22.31
N PRO A 538 -34.08 11.74 21.45
CA PRO A 538 -33.86 11.19 20.13
C PRO A 538 -33.06 12.17 19.25
N THR A 539 -31.98 11.69 18.65
CA THR A 539 -31.23 12.40 17.61
C THR A 539 -32.02 12.42 16.30
N ILE A 540 -31.77 13.45 15.47
CA ILE A 540 -32.56 13.77 14.25
C ILE A 540 -32.46 12.67 13.16
N HIS A 541 -31.56 11.68 13.33
CA HIS A 541 -31.34 10.57 12.41
C HIS A 541 -31.46 9.22 13.14
N LEU A 542 -32.70 8.75 13.36
CA LEU A 542 -33.15 7.34 13.55
C LEU A 542 -32.28 6.27 14.28
N GLY A 543 -31.25 6.62 15.06
CA GLY A 543 -30.39 5.68 15.79
C GLY A 543 -29.60 6.34 16.93
N THR A 544 -28.99 5.52 17.79
CA THR A 544 -28.16 5.94 18.92
C THR A 544 -26.90 6.66 18.42
N ASP A 545 -26.47 7.76 19.05
CA ASP A 545 -25.28 8.51 18.62
C ASP A 545 -23.99 7.68 18.86
N PRO A 546 -23.31 7.17 17.80
CA PRO A 546 -22.18 6.26 17.93
C PRO A 546 -20.99 6.92 18.64
N VAL A 547 -20.82 8.24 18.49
CA VAL A 547 -19.76 8.98 19.18
C VAL A 547 -20.05 9.07 20.69
N ALA A 548 -21.31 9.28 21.08
CA ALA A 548 -21.67 9.28 22.50
C ALA A 548 -21.47 7.89 23.13
N LEU A 549 -21.83 6.83 22.39
CA LEU A 549 -21.61 5.45 22.81
C LEU A 549 -20.11 5.11 22.91
N LEU A 550 -19.27 5.62 22.01
CA LEU A 550 -17.82 5.44 22.06
C LEU A 550 -17.24 5.98 23.37
N VAL A 551 -17.62 7.19 23.79
CA VAL A 551 -17.16 7.78 25.05
C VAL A 551 -17.62 6.94 26.25
N ALA A 552 -18.87 6.47 26.24
CA ALA A 552 -19.38 5.61 27.30
C ALA A 552 -18.67 4.25 27.36
N ALA A 553 -18.42 3.63 26.21
CA ALA A 553 -17.68 2.38 26.08
C ALA A 553 -16.24 2.52 26.58
N ALA A 554 -15.59 3.65 26.31
CA ALA A 554 -14.26 3.95 26.80
C ALA A 554 -14.19 4.04 28.34
N VAL A 555 -15.16 4.70 29.00
CA VAL A 555 -15.22 4.71 30.48
C VAL A 555 -15.45 3.30 31.01
N TRP A 556 -16.37 2.56 30.39
CA TRP A 556 -16.71 1.20 30.80
C TRP A 556 -15.50 0.26 30.72
N ILE A 557 -14.81 0.25 29.57
CA ILE A 557 -13.61 -0.57 29.36
C ILE A 557 -12.47 -0.10 30.27
N GLY A 558 -12.28 1.21 30.45
CA GLY A 558 -11.30 1.76 31.39
C GLY A 558 -11.56 1.36 32.85
N SER A 559 -12.83 1.20 33.25
CA SER A 559 -13.18 0.76 34.61
C SER A 559 -12.83 -0.72 34.87
N MET A 560 -12.85 -1.55 33.83
CA MET A 560 -12.53 -2.98 33.94
C MET A 560 -11.04 -3.24 34.17
N THR A 561 -10.16 -2.35 33.71
CA THR A 561 -8.70 -2.52 33.83
C THR A 561 -8.15 -2.02 35.17
N SER A 562 -8.83 -1.07 35.81
CA SER A 562 -8.44 -0.53 37.12
C SER A 562 -8.66 -1.49 38.30
N ASP A 563 -9.47 -2.54 38.15
CA ASP A 563 -9.71 -3.55 39.18
C ASP A 563 -8.61 -4.64 39.24
N GLU A 564 -7.64 -4.63 38.31
CA GLU A 564 -6.52 -5.59 38.26
C GLU A 564 -5.17 -5.03 38.80
N HIS A 565 -5.15 -3.87 39.47
CA HIS A 565 -3.93 -3.29 40.08
C HIS A 565 -4.02 -3.07 41.59
#